data_AF-A0A3L8CWZ6-F1
#
_entry.id   AF-A0A3L8CWZ6-F1
#
_cell.length_a   1.000
_cell.length_b   1.000
_cell.length_c   1.000
_cell.angle_alpha   90.00
_cell.angle_beta   90.00
_cell.angle_gamma   90.00
#
_symmetry.space_group_name_H-M   'P 1'
#
loop_
_entity.id
_entity.type
_entity.pdbx_description
1 polymer ?
#
loop_
_entity_poly.entity_id
_entity_poly.type
_entity_poly.pdbx_seq_one_letter_code
_entity_poly.pdbx_strand_id
1 'polypeptide(L)'
;MKAATKFFMFAFALFFVGVSIAQDSLSLYASSSGSAAITEHKGSTSLLVVAGGNDAGEATSGSCVIAASLTAVKGGFKGEFIPVNTALTSYGDDQAEGKRLQIENSNNSITINDADYIGICALDSSLINRYEQVTPADRRHKHVFAEMIDLAHADALYLFKKGHKEEAIMGLSPFVENYQKAWLSDKELGGAVISAINDYGYFLQENNKYLESIPFLNDVVAAQPKRAAAWLNLADSNWAIGEKSEAVKQYAEYKRLMIAKNKKSKIPPRVFERVSTAT
;
A
#
# COMPACT_ATOMS: atom_id res chain seq x y z
N MET A 1 74.52 -8.15 -11.80
CA MET A 1 73.83 -6.92 -12.26
C MET A 1 72.33 -7.17 -12.21
N LYS A 2 71.59 -6.18 -11.70
CA LYS A 2 70.25 -6.28 -11.07
C LYS A 2 69.14 -6.78 -12.01
N ALA A 3 68.32 -7.69 -11.49
CA ALA A 3 67.02 -8.05 -12.03
C ALA A 3 66.03 -6.89 -11.83
N ALA A 4 65.29 -6.52 -12.86
CA ALA A 4 64.21 -5.54 -12.80
C ALA A 4 62.88 -6.24 -13.09
N THR A 5 62.22 -6.69 -12.04
CA THR A 5 60.85 -7.22 -12.07
C THR A 5 59.90 -6.03 -12.18
N LYS A 6 59.26 -5.83 -13.35
CA LYS A 6 58.20 -4.84 -13.51
C LYS A 6 56.89 -5.40 -12.96
N PHE A 7 56.47 -4.89 -11.81
CA PHE A 7 55.16 -5.14 -11.21
C PHE A 7 54.09 -4.41 -12.03
N PHE A 8 53.18 -5.14 -12.67
CA PHE A 8 52.02 -4.57 -13.34
C PHE A 8 50.90 -4.44 -12.31
N MET A 9 50.67 -3.24 -11.76
CA MET A 9 49.50 -2.97 -10.92
C MET A 9 48.27 -2.85 -11.84
N PHE A 10 47.45 -3.89 -11.86
CA PHE A 10 46.11 -3.83 -12.44
C PHE A 10 45.19 -3.17 -11.42
N ALA A 11 44.92 -1.88 -11.58
CA ALA A 11 43.91 -1.17 -10.80
C ALA A 11 42.52 -1.61 -11.29
N PHE A 12 41.89 -2.53 -10.57
CA PHE A 12 40.50 -2.91 -10.81
C PHE A 12 39.61 -1.79 -10.25
N ALA A 13 39.24 -0.83 -11.11
CA ALA A 13 38.24 0.17 -10.78
C ALA A 13 36.86 -0.54 -10.72
N LEU A 14 36.44 -0.91 -9.51
CA LEU A 14 35.05 -1.29 -9.24
C LEU A 14 34.16 -0.07 -9.44
N PHE A 15 33.62 0.08 -10.64
CA PHE A 15 32.47 0.95 -10.89
C PHE A 15 31.26 0.32 -10.19
N PHE A 16 30.98 0.74 -8.95
CA PHE A 16 29.66 0.61 -8.37
C PHE A 16 28.73 1.55 -9.15
N VAL A 17 28.07 1.04 -10.19
CA VAL A 17 26.87 1.67 -10.72
C VAL A 17 25.82 1.50 -9.63
N GLY A 18 25.66 2.53 -8.80
CA GLY A 18 24.54 2.63 -7.88
C GLY A 18 23.26 2.69 -8.71
N VAL A 19 22.60 1.55 -8.87
CA VAL A 19 21.19 1.55 -9.27
C VAL A 19 20.47 2.21 -8.10
N SER A 20 20.10 3.48 -8.27
CA SER A 20 19.19 4.15 -7.35
C SER A 20 17.86 3.41 -7.49
N ILE A 21 17.63 2.41 -6.64
CA ILE A 21 16.32 1.80 -6.50
C ILE A 21 15.45 2.95 -5.96
N ALA A 22 14.57 3.48 -6.80
CA ALA A 22 13.57 4.45 -6.37
C ALA A 22 12.73 3.77 -5.30
N GLN A 23 12.97 4.15 -4.04
CA GLN A 23 12.25 3.65 -2.88
C GLN A 23 10.81 4.18 -2.96
N ASP A 24 9.85 3.35 -2.56
CA ASP A 24 8.46 3.77 -2.49
C ASP A 24 8.33 4.99 -1.57
N SER A 25 7.71 6.04 -2.09
CA SER A 25 7.50 7.28 -1.34
C SER A 25 6.02 7.57 -1.15
N LEU A 26 5.69 8.11 0.02
CA LEU A 26 4.35 8.54 0.38
C LEU A 26 4.41 9.97 0.93
N SER A 27 3.76 10.89 0.24
CA SER A 27 3.54 12.26 0.70
C SER A 27 2.06 12.48 0.98
N LEU A 28 1.73 12.84 2.21
CA LEU A 28 0.36 13.11 2.65
C LEU A 28 0.09 14.61 2.70
N TYR A 29 -1.14 14.99 2.35
CA TYR A 29 -1.61 16.36 2.36
C TYR A 29 -3.04 16.41 2.89
N ALA A 30 -3.42 17.54 3.48
CA ALA A 30 -4.77 17.80 3.96
C ALA A 30 -5.18 19.24 3.68
N SER A 31 -6.45 19.45 3.36
CA SER A 31 -7.09 20.75 3.21
C SER A 31 -8.29 20.86 4.14
N SER A 32 -9.04 21.95 4.04
CA SER A 32 -10.34 22.07 4.72
C SER A 32 -11.44 21.20 4.10
N SER A 33 -11.24 20.69 2.87
CA SER A 33 -12.27 19.94 2.15
C SER A 33 -11.98 18.44 2.01
N GLY A 34 -10.80 17.98 2.47
CA GLY A 34 -10.40 16.59 2.31
C GLY A 34 -8.89 16.34 2.41
N SER A 35 -8.49 15.12 2.05
CA SER A 35 -7.12 14.61 2.13
C SER A 35 -6.60 14.18 0.75
N ALA A 36 -5.27 14.23 0.59
CA ALA A 36 -4.61 13.74 -0.61
C ALA A 36 -3.32 12.99 -0.28
N ALA A 37 -2.96 12.05 -1.14
CA ALA A 37 -1.70 11.34 -1.11
C ALA A 37 -1.07 11.39 -2.50
N ILE A 38 0.21 11.77 -2.55
CA ILE A 38 1.06 11.53 -3.72
C ILE A 38 1.97 10.35 -3.37
N THR A 39 1.95 9.33 -4.23
CA THR A 39 2.76 8.13 -4.08
C THR A 39 3.73 7.99 -5.23
N GLU A 40 4.89 7.39 -4.97
CA GLU A 40 5.85 7.00 -6.00
C GLU A 40 6.19 5.52 -5.83
N HIS A 41 6.10 4.73 -6.90
CA HIS A 41 6.53 3.33 -6.93
C HIS A 41 7.24 3.06 -8.26
N LYS A 42 8.50 2.59 -8.21
CA LYS A 42 9.32 2.27 -9.40
C LYS A 42 9.31 3.36 -10.49
N GLY A 43 9.36 4.63 -10.06
CA GLY A 43 9.37 5.80 -10.95
C GLY A 43 8.01 6.20 -11.53
N SER A 44 6.92 5.53 -11.14
CA SER A 44 5.55 5.96 -11.44
C SER A 44 5.01 6.79 -10.27
N THR A 45 4.54 8.01 -10.55
CA THR A 45 3.94 8.88 -9.55
C THR A 45 2.42 8.87 -9.70
N SER A 46 1.68 8.72 -8.61
CA SER A 46 0.21 8.73 -8.60
C SER A 46 -0.33 9.68 -7.54
N LEU A 47 -1.56 10.13 -7.76
CA LEU A 47 -2.37 10.90 -6.82
C LEU A 47 -3.59 10.07 -6.41
N LEU A 48 -3.92 10.10 -5.12
CA LEU A 48 -5.23 9.72 -4.59
C LEU A 48 -5.77 10.90 -3.78
N VAL A 49 -7.01 11.31 -4.03
CA VAL A 49 -7.66 12.43 -3.31
C VAL A 49 -9.03 12.00 -2.87
N VAL A 50 -9.41 12.38 -1.66
CA VAL A 50 -10.79 12.39 -1.19
C VAL A 50 -11.16 13.80 -0.79
N ALA A 51 -12.29 14.31 -1.30
CA ALA A 51 -12.78 15.65 -0.95
C ALA A 51 -14.31 15.73 -0.93
N GLY A 52 -14.87 16.80 -0.37
CA GLY A 52 -16.30 16.94 -0.10
C GLY A 52 -16.67 16.42 1.29
N GLY A 53 -15.71 16.54 2.22
CA GLY A 53 -15.87 16.19 3.62
C GLY A 53 -16.68 17.22 4.42
N ASN A 54 -16.83 16.98 5.71
CA ASN A 54 -17.43 17.96 6.65
C ASN A 54 -16.50 19.18 6.85
N ASP A 55 -16.90 20.15 7.69
CA ASP A 55 -16.10 21.37 7.96
C ASP A 55 -14.69 21.09 8.55
N ALA A 56 -14.44 19.87 9.05
CA ALA A 56 -13.14 19.42 9.52
C ALA A 56 -12.30 18.75 8.42
N GLY A 57 -12.83 18.63 7.20
CA GLY A 57 -12.21 17.96 6.06
C GLY A 57 -12.34 16.44 6.10
N GLU A 58 -13.13 15.86 7.00
CA GLU A 58 -13.29 14.41 7.13
C GLU A 58 -14.29 13.88 6.09
N ALA A 59 -13.97 12.74 5.46
CA ALA A 59 -14.85 12.13 4.47
C ALA A 59 -16.26 11.82 5.01
N THR A 60 -17.26 12.08 4.18
CA THR A 60 -18.69 11.80 4.41
C THR A 60 -19.26 10.96 3.26
N SER A 61 -20.53 10.56 3.34
CA SER A 61 -21.21 9.88 2.22
C SER A 61 -21.35 10.75 0.96
N GLY A 62 -21.14 12.07 1.07
CA GLY A 62 -21.10 12.99 -0.07
C GLY A 62 -19.69 13.23 -0.62
N SER A 63 -18.66 12.64 -0.01
CA SER A 63 -17.29 12.83 -0.47
C SER A 63 -17.02 12.05 -1.75
N CYS A 64 -16.16 12.62 -2.59
CA CYS A 64 -15.70 12.04 -3.83
C CYS A 64 -14.23 11.63 -3.75
N VAL A 65 -13.90 10.48 -4.32
CA VAL A 65 -12.55 9.98 -4.45
C VAL A 65 -12.14 10.01 -5.92
N ILE A 66 -10.99 10.59 -6.22
CA ILE A 66 -10.37 10.52 -7.54
C ILE A 66 -8.93 10.02 -7.42
N ALA A 67 -8.48 9.31 -8.45
CA ALA A 67 -7.09 8.89 -8.58
C ALA A 67 -6.55 9.31 -9.95
N ALA A 68 -5.26 9.62 -10.02
CA ALA A 68 -4.61 10.01 -11.27
C ALA A 68 -3.16 9.53 -11.35
N SER A 69 -2.72 9.15 -12.55
CA SER A 69 -1.30 9.01 -12.88
C SER A 69 -0.71 10.39 -13.14
N LEU A 70 0.45 10.70 -12.55
CA LEU A 70 1.06 12.02 -12.60
C LEU A 70 2.30 12.05 -13.48
N THR A 71 2.36 13.04 -14.37
CA THR A 71 3.56 13.41 -15.14
C THR A 71 4.11 14.73 -14.60
N ALA A 72 5.38 14.74 -14.19
CA ALA A 72 6.05 15.94 -13.72
C ALA A 72 6.14 17.00 -14.83
N VAL A 73 5.81 18.24 -14.49
CA VAL A 73 5.97 19.42 -15.36
C VAL A 73 6.61 20.56 -14.58
N LYS A 74 6.99 21.64 -15.27
CA LYS A 74 7.54 22.82 -14.59
C LYS A 74 6.52 23.35 -13.57
N GLY A 75 6.88 23.31 -12.30
CA GLY A 75 6.07 23.86 -11.20
C GLY A 75 5.01 22.91 -10.63
N GLY A 76 4.92 21.65 -11.06
CA GLY A 76 3.93 20.72 -10.51
C GLY A 76 3.74 19.46 -11.36
N PHE A 77 2.49 19.01 -11.51
CA PHE A 77 2.14 17.79 -12.22
C PHE A 77 0.94 17.99 -13.16
N LYS A 78 0.95 17.26 -14.28
CA LYS A 78 -0.27 16.96 -15.04
C LYS A 78 -0.74 15.57 -14.66
N GLY A 79 -2.01 15.43 -14.34
CA GLY A 79 -2.63 14.16 -13.99
C GLY A 79 -3.59 13.68 -15.08
N GLU A 80 -3.57 12.38 -15.36
CA GLU A 80 -4.61 11.69 -16.13
C GLU A 80 -5.34 10.74 -15.19
N PHE A 81 -6.68 10.79 -15.18
CA PHE A 81 -7.47 10.01 -14.24
C PHE A 81 -7.26 8.52 -14.50
N ILE A 82 -7.20 7.75 -13.42
CA ILE A 82 -7.20 6.29 -13.44
C ILE A 82 -8.47 5.79 -12.72
N PRO A 83 -8.99 4.60 -13.09
CA PRO A 83 -10.16 4.04 -12.43
C PRO A 83 -9.92 3.91 -10.92
N VAL A 84 -11.00 4.02 -10.15
CA VAL A 84 -10.97 3.81 -8.70
C VAL A 84 -12.22 3.06 -8.27
N ASN A 85 -12.08 2.17 -7.28
CA ASN A 85 -13.19 1.44 -6.69
C ASN A 85 -13.13 1.49 -5.16
N THR A 86 -13.93 2.40 -4.59
CA THR A 86 -14.08 2.56 -3.14
C THR A 86 -15.56 2.57 -2.75
N ALA A 87 -15.85 2.58 -1.45
CA ALA A 87 -17.22 2.73 -0.97
C ALA A 87 -17.81 4.13 -1.26
N LEU A 88 -16.96 5.14 -1.43
CA LEU A 88 -17.37 6.53 -1.68
C LEU A 88 -17.54 6.83 -3.16
N THR A 89 -16.67 6.27 -3.99
CA THR A 89 -16.66 6.53 -5.43
C THR A 89 -16.15 5.32 -6.18
N SER A 90 -16.82 4.97 -7.28
CA SER A 90 -16.47 3.86 -8.15
C SER A 90 -16.68 4.27 -9.61
N TYR A 91 -15.61 4.29 -10.39
CA TYR A 91 -15.67 4.54 -11.84
C TYR A 91 -14.58 3.73 -12.58
N GLY A 92 -14.87 3.35 -13.82
CA GLY A 92 -13.99 2.55 -14.67
C GLY A 92 -13.24 3.36 -15.72
N ASP A 93 -12.49 2.68 -16.58
CA ASP A 93 -11.67 3.28 -17.64
C ASP A 93 -12.48 4.20 -18.57
N ASP A 94 -13.66 3.78 -19.03
CA ASP A 94 -14.53 4.57 -19.91
C ASP A 94 -14.91 5.94 -19.30
N GLN A 95 -15.05 6.00 -17.98
CA GLN A 95 -15.36 7.25 -17.27
C GLN A 95 -14.11 8.08 -17.02
N ALA A 96 -12.95 7.44 -16.82
CA ALA A 96 -11.67 8.10 -16.58
C ALA A 96 -11.01 8.63 -17.86
N GLU A 97 -11.32 8.02 -19.02
CA GLU A 97 -10.66 8.30 -20.28
C GLU A 97 -10.76 9.79 -20.66
N GLY A 98 -9.60 10.38 -20.96
CA GLY A 98 -9.50 11.79 -21.35
C GLY A 98 -9.64 12.80 -20.22
N LYS A 99 -10.02 12.37 -19.00
CA LYS A 99 -10.13 13.25 -17.83
C LYS A 99 -8.77 13.55 -17.25
N ARG A 100 -8.57 14.83 -16.92
CA ARG A 100 -7.28 15.35 -16.49
C ARG A 100 -7.41 16.25 -15.28
N LEU A 101 -6.31 16.41 -14.57
CA LEU A 101 -6.13 17.42 -13.54
C LEU A 101 -4.78 18.11 -13.68
N GLN A 102 -4.67 19.29 -13.10
CA GLN A 102 -3.43 20.04 -12.98
C GLN A 102 -3.13 20.29 -11.50
N ILE A 103 -1.89 20.02 -11.12
CA ILE A 103 -1.36 20.25 -9.78
C ILE A 103 -0.23 21.27 -9.90
N GLU A 104 -0.24 22.26 -9.03
CA GLU A 104 0.88 23.15 -8.77
C GLU A 104 1.54 22.76 -7.45
N ASN A 105 2.86 22.59 -7.46
CA ASN A 105 3.64 22.36 -6.26
C ASN A 105 4.10 23.70 -5.68
N SER A 106 4.05 23.81 -4.37
CA SER A 106 4.59 24.92 -3.60
C SER A 106 5.33 24.38 -2.39
N ASN A 107 6.07 25.24 -1.67
CA ASN A 107 6.75 24.82 -0.45
C ASN A 107 5.70 24.26 0.55
N ASN A 108 5.85 22.99 0.91
CA ASN A 108 5.01 22.25 1.86
C ASN A 108 3.53 22.14 1.48
N SER A 109 3.18 22.17 0.20
CA SER A 109 1.78 22.07 -0.23
C SER A 109 1.64 21.74 -1.72
N ILE A 110 0.47 21.23 -2.08
CA ILE A 110 0.04 21.12 -3.47
C ILE A 110 -1.27 21.88 -3.67
N THR A 111 -1.50 22.41 -4.86
CA THR A 111 -2.77 23.01 -5.24
C THR A 111 -3.31 22.27 -6.45
N ILE A 112 -4.48 21.65 -6.32
CA ILE A 112 -5.24 21.17 -7.48
C ILE A 112 -6.01 22.38 -8.00
N ASN A 113 -5.61 22.92 -9.14
CA ASN A 113 -6.19 24.16 -9.69
C ASN A 113 -7.20 23.89 -10.81
N ASP A 114 -7.17 22.70 -11.42
CA ASP A 114 -8.09 22.25 -12.45
C ASP A 114 -8.28 20.72 -12.38
N ALA A 115 -9.50 20.24 -12.61
CA ALA A 115 -9.83 18.82 -12.62
C ALA A 115 -11.15 18.54 -13.36
N ASP A 116 -11.13 17.67 -14.36
CA ASP A 116 -12.32 17.23 -15.11
C ASP A 116 -13.04 16.08 -14.41
N TYR A 117 -13.64 16.36 -13.25
CA TYR A 117 -14.40 15.36 -12.49
C TYR A 117 -15.89 15.29 -12.87
N ILE A 118 -16.34 15.99 -13.93
CA ILE A 118 -17.75 16.01 -14.35
C ILE A 118 -18.18 14.59 -14.77
N GLY A 119 -19.27 14.10 -14.19
CA GLY A 119 -19.76 12.74 -14.42
C GLY A 119 -19.09 11.67 -13.55
N ILE A 120 -18.15 12.07 -12.69
CA ILE A 120 -17.56 11.24 -11.63
C ILE A 120 -17.98 11.77 -10.25
N CYS A 121 -17.71 13.05 -10.00
CA CYS A 121 -18.00 13.72 -8.74
C CYS A 121 -19.12 14.75 -8.88
N ALA A 122 -19.79 15.05 -7.77
CA ALA A 122 -20.67 16.21 -7.67
C ALA A 122 -19.85 17.52 -7.78
N LEU A 123 -20.48 18.59 -8.30
CA LEU A 123 -19.83 19.88 -8.55
C LEU A 123 -19.36 20.61 -7.28
N ASP A 124 -19.87 20.22 -6.12
CA ASP A 124 -19.52 20.74 -4.80
C ASP A 124 -18.44 19.91 -4.07
N SER A 125 -17.90 18.87 -4.71
CA SER A 125 -16.86 17.99 -4.14
C SER A 125 -15.59 18.69 -3.69
N SER A 126 -15.40 19.98 -4.00
CA SER A 126 -14.32 20.83 -3.44
C SER A 126 -12.92 20.23 -3.63
N LEU A 127 -12.72 19.48 -4.72
CA LEU A 127 -11.45 18.86 -5.11
C LEU A 127 -10.39 19.89 -5.46
N ILE A 128 -10.80 20.97 -6.13
CA ILE A 128 -9.96 22.13 -6.46
C ILE A 128 -9.72 22.89 -5.17
N ASN A 129 -8.57 22.63 -4.54
CA ASN A 129 -8.18 23.23 -3.27
C ASN A 129 -6.65 23.22 -3.12
N ARG A 130 -6.17 23.96 -2.12
CA ARG A 130 -4.80 23.90 -1.61
C ARG A 130 -4.74 22.89 -0.47
N TYR A 131 -3.89 21.89 -0.62
CA TYR A 131 -3.65 20.86 0.37
C TYR A 131 -2.27 21.07 1.00
N GLU A 132 -2.23 21.29 2.30
CA GLU A 132 -1.01 21.49 3.07
C GLU A 132 -0.38 20.14 3.43
N GLN A 133 0.94 20.04 3.34
CA GLN A 133 1.67 18.81 3.62
C GLN A 133 1.52 18.40 5.09
N VAL A 134 1.24 17.12 5.31
CA VAL A 134 1.04 16.53 6.63
C VAL A 134 2.27 15.72 7.02
N THR A 135 3.23 16.39 7.64
CA THR A 135 4.48 15.77 8.08
C THR A 135 4.26 14.73 9.19
N PRO A 136 5.20 13.80 9.44
CA PRO A 136 5.10 12.84 10.54
C PRO A 136 4.92 13.47 11.95
N ALA A 137 5.33 14.73 12.13
CA ALA A 137 5.17 15.47 13.39
C ALA A 137 3.78 16.11 13.54
N ASP A 138 2.98 16.16 12.47
CA ASP A 138 1.64 16.73 12.49
C ASP A 138 0.66 15.80 13.24
N ARG A 139 -0.13 16.35 14.17
CA ARG A 139 -1.15 15.61 14.92
C ARG A 139 -2.19 14.93 14.02
N ARG A 140 -2.40 15.44 12.80
CA ARG A 140 -3.33 14.91 11.80
C ARG A 140 -2.77 13.71 11.05
N HIS A 141 -1.45 13.53 11.04
CA HIS A 141 -0.75 12.57 10.19
C HIS A 141 -1.32 11.16 10.28
N LYS A 142 -1.56 10.66 11.50
CA LYS A 142 -2.13 9.33 11.70
C LYS A 142 -3.54 9.18 11.13
N HIS A 143 -4.39 10.20 11.27
CA HIS A 143 -5.77 10.17 10.76
C HIS A 143 -5.79 10.24 9.24
N VAL A 144 -5.01 11.17 8.66
CA VAL A 144 -4.87 11.29 7.20
C VAL A 144 -4.27 10.03 6.60
N PHE A 145 -3.23 9.45 7.23
CA PHE A 145 -2.67 8.18 6.79
C PHE A 145 -3.72 7.07 6.81
N ALA A 146 -4.48 6.94 7.89
CA ALA A 146 -5.50 5.90 8.05
C ALA A 146 -6.65 6.04 7.04
N GLU A 147 -7.07 7.27 6.72
CA GLU A 147 -8.05 7.55 5.67
C GLU A 147 -7.51 7.15 4.30
N MET A 148 -6.29 7.59 3.95
CA MET A 148 -5.73 7.34 2.62
C MET A 148 -5.39 5.86 2.39
N ILE A 149 -4.89 5.14 3.41
CA ILE A 149 -4.63 3.69 3.28
C ILE A 149 -5.92 2.88 3.18
N ASP A 150 -7.02 3.30 3.82
CA ASP A 150 -8.31 2.61 3.71
C ASP A 150 -8.88 2.71 2.28
N LEU A 151 -8.79 3.90 1.68
CA LEU A 151 -9.17 4.12 0.27
C LEU A 151 -8.29 3.31 -0.70
N ALA A 152 -6.97 3.35 -0.53
CA ALA A 152 -6.05 2.59 -1.35
C ALA A 152 -6.25 1.07 -1.18
N HIS A 153 -6.54 0.60 0.03
CA HIS A 153 -6.82 -0.80 0.31
C HIS A 153 -8.11 -1.27 -0.37
N ALA A 154 -9.19 -0.46 -0.31
CA ALA A 154 -10.45 -0.79 -0.97
C ALA A 154 -10.27 -0.98 -2.48
N ASP A 155 -9.55 -0.06 -3.14
CA ASP A 155 -9.26 -0.13 -4.56
C ASP A 155 -8.36 -1.32 -4.92
N ALA A 156 -7.26 -1.51 -4.18
CA ALA A 156 -6.36 -2.64 -4.37
C ALA A 156 -7.08 -3.99 -4.20
N LEU A 157 -8.00 -4.11 -3.23
CA LEU A 157 -8.80 -5.31 -3.04
C LEU A 157 -9.75 -5.57 -4.22
N TYR A 158 -10.31 -4.52 -4.81
CA TYR A 158 -11.11 -4.64 -6.03
C TYR A 158 -10.26 -5.13 -7.21
N LEU A 159 -9.12 -4.49 -7.47
CA LEU A 159 -8.18 -4.86 -8.53
C LEU A 159 -7.72 -6.31 -8.39
N PHE A 160 -7.34 -6.72 -7.18
CA PHE A 160 -6.90 -8.08 -6.89
C PHE A 160 -7.99 -9.11 -7.22
N LYS A 161 -9.25 -8.85 -6.84
CA LYS A 161 -10.40 -9.73 -7.14
C LYS A 161 -10.69 -9.84 -8.64
N LYS A 162 -10.33 -8.82 -9.41
CA LYS A 162 -10.47 -8.80 -10.88
C LYS A 162 -9.29 -9.47 -11.59
N GLY A 163 -8.27 -9.90 -10.86
CA GLY A 163 -7.08 -10.57 -11.40
C GLY A 163 -5.92 -9.60 -11.69
N HIS A 164 -6.08 -8.31 -11.43
CA HIS A 164 -5.07 -7.26 -11.56
C HIS A 164 -4.12 -7.27 -10.36
N LYS A 165 -3.44 -8.41 -10.14
CA LYS A 165 -2.65 -8.65 -8.92
C LYS A 165 -1.49 -7.69 -8.75
N GLU A 166 -0.74 -7.41 -9.81
CA GLU A 166 0.43 -6.52 -9.72
C GLU A 166 -0.02 -5.07 -9.49
N GLU A 167 -1.09 -4.61 -10.14
CA GLU A 167 -1.67 -3.28 -9.94
C GLU A 167 -2.17 -3.10 -8.50
N ALA A 168 -2.81 -4.12 -7.92
CA ALA A 168 -3.22 -4.13 -6.52
C ALA A 168 -2.03 -4.02 -5.55
N ILE A 169 -0.92 -4.72 -5.83
CA ILE A 169 0.31 -4.63 -5.03
C ILE A 169 0.90 -3.22 -5.17
N MET A 170 1.05 -2.72 -6.40
CA MET A 170 1.65 -1.41 -6.67
C MET A 170 0.86 -0.25 -6.07
N GLY A 171 -0.47 -0.29 -6.12
CA GLY A 171 -1.31 0.77 -5.58
C GLY A 171 -1.27 0.85 -4.05
N LEU A 172 -1.07 -0.29 -3.38
CA LEU A 172 -1.08 -0.39 -1.93
C LEU A 172 0.32 -0.30 -1.29
N SER A 173 1.39 -0.67 -2.01
CA SER A 173 2.77 -0.72 -1.49
C SER A 173 3.24 0.59 -0.83
N PRO A 174 3.00 1.79 -1.38
CA PRO A 174 3.53 3.02 -0.79
C PRO A 174 2.96 3.30 0.60
N PHE A 175 1.73 2.83 0.88
CA PHE A 175 1.10 2.98 2.18
C PHE A 175 1.61 1.93 3.18
N VAL A 176 1.58 0.66 2.81
CA VAL A 176 2.00 -0.45 3.68
C VAL A 176 3.51 -0.51 3.92
N GLU A 177 4.33 0.16 3.12
CA GLU A 177 5.76 0.30 3.38
C GLU A 177 6.08 1.51 4.29
N ASN A 178 5.12 2.43 4.48
CA ASN A 178 5.30 3.66 5.26
C ASN A 178 4.43 3.72 6.55
N TYR A 179 3.72 2.66 6.93
CA TYR A 179 2.98 2.65 8.19
C TYR A 179 3.89 2.58 9.42
N GLN A 180 3.45 3.14 10.54
CA GLN A 180 4.14 2.99 11.82
C GLN A 180 3.57 1.82 12.62
N LYS A 181 4.43 0.89 13.07
CA LYS A 181 4.01 -0.28 13.86
C LYS A 181 3.22 0.06 15.12
N ALA A 182 3.48 1.22 15.73
CA ALA A 182 2.72 1.70 16.89
C ALA A 182 1.22 1.83 16.60
N TRP A 183 0.82 2.13 15.36
CA TRP A 183 -0.57 2.29 14.96
C TRP A 183 -1.35 0.97 14.95
N LEU A 184 -0.67 -0.19 14.89
CA LEU A 184 -1.34 -1.50 14.94
C LEU A 184 -2.03 -1.75 16.30
N SER A 185 -1.56 -1.09 17.36
CA SER A 185 -2.17 -1.18 18.69
C SER A 185 -3.30 -0.18 18.92
N ASP A 186 -3.55 0.70 17.95
CA ASP A 186 -4.53 1.76 18.09
C ASP A 186 -5.96 1.23 17.97
N LYS A 187 -6.83 1.67 18.88
CA LYS A 187 -8.20 1.14 18.99
C LYS A 187 -9.14 1.65 17.90
N GLU A 188 -8.87 2.82 17.35
CA GLU A 188 -9.74 3.49 16.41
C GLU A 188 -9.29 3.21 14.98
N LEU A 189 -7.99 3.44 14.70
CA LEU A 189 -7.46 3.43 13.34
C LEU A 189 -6.67 2.17 13.01
N GLY A 190 -6.25 1.39 14.02
CA GLY A 190 -5.44 0.19 13.81
C GLY A 190 -6.15 -0.87 12.96
N GLY A 191 -7.49 -0.89 12.97
CA GLY A 191 -8.29 -1.81 12.17
C GLY A 191 -8.08 -1.67 10.65
N ALA A 192 -8.04 -0.43 10.15
CA ALA A 192 -7.81 -0.12 8.73
C ALA A 192 -6.39 -0.56 8.32
N VAL A 193 -5.38 -0.11 9.08
CA VAL A 193 -3.97 -0.43 8.81
C VAL A 193 -3.74 -1.95 8.82
N ILE A 194 -4.22 -2.66 9.85
CA ILE A 194 -4.06 -4.12 9.97
C ILE A 194 -4.71 -4.85 8.80
N SER A 195 -5.88 -4.40 8.36
CA SER A 195 -6.59 -5.04 7.24
C SER A 195 -5.84 -4.86 5.94
N ALA A 196 -5.34 -3.65 5.68
CA ALA A 196 -4.52 -3.33 4.52
C ALA A 196 -3.22 -4.17 4.47
N ILE A 197 -2.43 -4.21 5.56
CA ILE A 197 -1.17 -4.98 5.57
C ILE A 197 -1.40 -6.50 5.50
N ASN A 198 -2.51 -7.01 6.05
CA ASN A 198 -2.87 -8.42 5.95
C ASN A 198 -3.15 -8.83 4.51
N ASP A 199 -3.95 -8.02 3.82
CA ASP A 199 -4.31 -8.30 2.43
C ASP A 199 -3.13 -8.04 1.51
N TYR A 200 -2.29 -7.04 1.77
CA TYR A 200 -1.03 -6.87 1.05
C TYR A 200 -0.09 -8.08 1.17
N GLY A 201 0.10 -8.61 2.39
CA GLY A 201 0.87 -9.84 2.59
C GLY A 201 0.28 -11.04 1.84
N TYR A 202 -1.05 -11.13 1.76
CA TYR A 202 -1.73 -12.12 0.92
C TYR A 202 -1.51 -11.87 -0.58
N PHE A 203 -1.59 -10.63 -1.06
CA PHE A 203 -1.36 -10.29 -2.46
C PHE A 203 0.05 -10.66 -2.90
N LEU A 204 1.06 -10.35 -2.08
CA LEU A 204 2.45 -10.75 -2.30
C LEU A 204 2.59 -12.28 -2.38
N GLN A 205 2.02 -13.02 -1.43
CA GLN A 205 2.03 -14.48 -1.44
C GLN A 205 1.43 -15.04 -2.75
N GLU A 206 0.25 -14.56 -3.14
CA GLU A 206 -0.47 -15.00 -4.35
C GLU A 206 0.22 -14.59 -5.66
N ASN A 207 1.28 -13.79 -5.56
CA ASN A 207 2.16 -13.37 -6.64
C ASN A 207 3.58 -13.97 -6.50
N ASN A 208 3.74 -15.02 -5.69
CA ASN A 208 5.00 -15.72 -5.40
C ASN A 208 6.10 -14.86 -4.73
N LYS A 209 5.76 -13.68 -4.21
CA LYS A 209 6.65 -12.79 -3.45
C LYS A 209 6.67 -13.20 -1.98
N TYR A 210 6.98 -14.47 -1.70
CA TYR A 210 6.86 -15.08 -0.37
C TYR A 210 7.79 -14.47 0.67
N LEU A 211 9.02 -14.14 0.29
CA LEU A 211 9.97 -13.53 1.23
C LEU A 211 9.53 -12.12 1.64
N GLU A 212 8.97 -11.37 0.69
CA GLU A 212 8.46 -10.01 0.90
C GLU A 212 7.19 -9.99 1.75
N SER A 213 6.35 -11.04 1.71
CA SER A 213 5.09 -11.08 2.50
C SER A 213 5.32 -11.28 3.99
N ILE A 214 6.40 -11.97 4.38
CA ILE A 214 6.64 -12.45 5.75
C ILE A 214 6.70 -11.33 6.79
N PRO A 215 7.42 -10.21 6.59
CA PRO A 215 7.48 -9.13 7.58
C PRO A 215 6.09 -8.55 7.91
N PHE A 216 5.26 -8.32 6.89
CA PHE A 216 3.91 -7.78 7.07
C PHE A 216 2.99 -8.77 7.78
N LEU A 217 3.05 -10.05 7.39
CA LEU A 217 2.25 -11.10 8.03
C LEU A 217 2.67 -11.34 9.49
N ASN A 218 3.96 -11.23 9.80
CA ASN A 218 4.47 -11.25 11.18
C ASN A 218 3.88 -10.11 12.03
N ASP A 219 3.88 -8.89 11.48
CA ASP A 219 3.30 -7.74 12.17
C ASP A 219 1.79 -7.91 12.42
N VAL A 220 1.06 -8.50 11.47
CA VAL A 220 -0.37 -8.82 11.62
C VAL A 220 -0.62 -9.86 12.70
N VAL A 221 0.10 -10.99 12.72
CA VAL A 221 -0.14 -12.04 13.72
C VAL A 221 0.29 -11.61 15.12
N ALA A 222 1.28 -10.71 15.24
CA ALA A 222 1.66 -10.09 16.49
C ALA A 222 0.55 -9.16 17.02
N ALA A 223 -0.02 -8.31 16.16
CA ALA A 223 -1.08 -7.37 16.54
C ALA A 223 -2.45 -8.06 16.76
N GLN A 224 -2.77 -9.07 15.96
CA GLN A 224 -4.04 -9.80 15.99
C GLN A 224 -3.84 -11.31 15.97
N PRO A 225 -3.35 -11.91 17.08
CA PRO A 225 -3.03 -13.35 17.14
C PRO A 225 -4.25 -14.26 16.93
N LYS A 226 -5.49 -13.74 17.02
CA LYS A 226 -6.72 -14.50 16.73
C LYS A 226 -7.14 -14.47 15.25
N ARG A 227 -6.40 -13.78 14.37
CA ARG A 227 -6.65 -13.70 12.93
C ARG A 227 -6.09 -14.93 12.22
N ALA A 228 -6.90 -15.99 12.17
CA ALA A 228 -6.49 -17.27 11.60
C ALA A 228 -5.94 -17.19 10.16
N ALA A 229 -6.55 -16.38 9.28
CA ALA A 229 -6.10 -16.26 7.89
C ALA A 229 -4.64 -15.77 7.77
N ALA A 230 -4.22 -14.83 8.63
CA ALA A 230 -2.85 -14.33 8.63
C ALA A 230 -1.84 -15.43 9.00
N TRP A 231 -2.15 -16.27 9.99
CA TRP A 231 -1.32 -17.43 10.34
C TRP A 231 -1.19 -18.44 9.20
N LEU A 232 -2.27 -18.69 8.46
CA LEU A 232 -2.22 -19.58 7.31
C LEU A 232 -1.31 -19.02 6.21
N ASN A 233 -1.47 -17.72 5.89
CA ASN A 233 -0.68 -17.07 4.85
C ASN A 233 0.81 -16.99 5.23
N LEU A 234 1.09 -16.73 6.51
CA LEU A 234 2.45 -16.71 7.04
C LEU A 234 3.10 -18.10 6.96
N ALA A 235 2.34 -19.14 7.32
CA ALA A 235 2.79 -20.53 7.21
C ALA A 235 3.06 -20.95 5.75
N ASP A 236 2.16 -20.60 4.83
CA ASP A 236 2.31 -20.89 3.41
C ASP A 236 3.55 -20.16 2.84
N SER A 237 3.79 -18.91 3.22
CA SER A 237 4.95 -18.13 2.80
C SER A 237 6.27 -18.70 3.35
N ASN A 238 6.35 -18.99 4.65
CA ASN A 238 7.53 -19.63 5.27
C ASN A 238 7.80 -21.02 4.68
N TRP A 239 6.75 -21.79 4.41
CA TRP A 239 6.90 -23.10 3.77
C TRP A 239 7.52 -22.98 2.37
N ALA A 240 7.05 -22.01 1.58
CA ALA A 240 7.51 -21.78 0.21
C ALA A 240 9.00 -21.40 0.14
N ILE A 241 9.50 -20.63 1.11
CA ILE A 241 10.92 -20.24 1.17
C ILE A 241 11.82 -21.30 1.86
N GLY A 242 11.25 -22.42 2.32
CA GLY A 242 12.01 -23.52 2.93
C GLY A 242 12.14 -23.46 4.45
N GLU A 243 11.58 -22.44 5.11
CA GLU A 243 11.52 -22.29 6.58
C GLU A 243 10.47 -23.21 7.22
N LYS A 244 10.58 -24.50 6.93
CA LYS A 244 9.56 -25.51 7.26
C LYS A 244 9.31 -25.63 8.77
N SER A 245 10.35 -25.57 9.59
CA SER A 245 10.22 -25.68 11.05
C SER A 245 9.30 -24.59 11.61
N GLU A 246 9.46 -23.36 11.13
CA GLU A 246 8.63 -22.24 11.55
C GLU A 246 7.23 -22.30 10.93
N ALA A 247 7.13 -22.66 9.65
CA ALA A 247 5.85 -22.89 8.98
C ALA A 247 4.98 -23.93 9.71
N VAL A 248 5.57 -25.03 10.22
CA VAL A 248 4.82 -26.04 10.97
C VAL A 248 4.18 -25.45 12.23
N LYS A 249 4.91 -24.63 13.00
CA LYS A 249 4.35 -23.98 14.21
C LYS A 249 3.17 -23.06 13.83
N GLN A 250 3.32 -22.32 12.75
CA GLN A 250 2.29 -21.40 12.26
C GLN A 250 1.05 -22.15 11.74
N TYR A 251 1.22 -23.27 11.03
CA TYR A 251 0.10 -24.16 10.67
C TYR A 251 -0.61 -24.75 11.89
N ALA A 252 0.14 -25.15 12.92
CA ALA A 252 -0.43 -25.65 14.16
C ALA A 252 -1.29 -24.59 14.84
N GLU A 253 -0.85 -23.33 14.85
CA GLU A 253 -1.62 -22.20 15.40
C GLU A 253 -2.87 -21.90 14.57
N TYR A 254 -2.77 -21.86 13.24
CA TYR A 254 -3.94 -21.75 12.36
C TYR A 254 -4.97 -22.86 12.63
N LYS A 255 -4.51 -24.12 12.68
CA LYS A 255 -5.35 -25.29 12.97
C LYS A 255 -6.04 -25.15 14.33
N ARG A 256 -5.31 -24.74 15.36
CA ARG A 256 -5.84 -24.50 16.72
C ARG A 256 -6.95 -23.45 16.71
N LEU A 257 -6.73 -22.31 16.04
CA LEU A 257 -7.71 -21.23 15.92
C LEU A 257 -8.97 -21.66 15.17
N MET A 258 -8.83 -22.43 14.10
CA MET A 258 -9.95 -22.92 13.31
C MET A 258 -10.79 -23.95 14.08
N ILE A 259 -10.16 -24.85 14.83
CA ILE A 259 -10.86 -25.81 15.69
C ILE A 259 -11.60 -25.09 16.81
N ALA A 260 -10.97 -24.12 17.47
CA ALA A 260 -11.60 -23.32 18.54
C ALA A 260 -12.86 -22.56 18.07
N LYS A 261 -12.97 -22.28 16.76
CA LYS A 261 -14.14 -21.65 16.13
C LYS A 261 -15.12 -22.65 15.49
N ASN A 262 -14.98 -23.95 15.76
CA ASN A 262 -15.78 -25.02 15.15
C ASN A 262 -15.70 -25.07 13.60
N LYS A 263 -14.58 -24.62 13.01
CA LYS A 263 -14.35 -24.58 11.56
C LYS A 263 -13.36 -25.65 11.07
N LYS A 264 -13.28 -26.80 11.74
CA LYS A 264 -12.36 -27.90 11.39
C LYS A 264 -12.50 -28.35 9.92
N SER A 265 -13.72 -28.37 9.39
CA SER A 265 -14.01 -28.75 7.99
C SER A 265 -13.51 -27.75 6.94
N LYS A 266 -13.08 -26.55 7.35
CA LYS A 266 -12.52 -25.51 6.46
C LYS A 266 -10.99 -25.47 6.48
N ILE A 267 -10.34 -26.33 7.26
CA ILE A 267 -8.88 -26.42 7.33
C ILE A 267 -8.38 -27.12 6.06
N PRO A 268 -7.49 -26.51 5.25
CA PRO A 268 -6.95 -27.15 4.06
C PRO A 268 -6.18 -28.44 4.40
N PRO A 269 -6.28 -29.51 3.58
CA PRO A 269 -5.58 -30.78 3.82
C PRO A 269 -4.08 -30.63 4.10
N ARG A 270 -3.40 -29.74 3.33
CA ARG A 270 -1.97 -29.42 3.50
C ARG A 270 -1.58 -29.04 4.92
N VAL A 271 -2.49 -28.45 5.70
CA VAL A 271 -2.21 -28.07 7.09
C VAL A 271 -2.04 -29.31 7.96
N PHE A 272 -2.85 -30.35 7.77
CA PHE A 272 -2.72 -31.60 8.53
C PHE A 272 -1.44 -32.34 8.16
N GLU A 273 -1.14 -32.43 6.87
CA GLU A 273 0.06 -33.06 6.33
C GLU A 273 1.33 -32.38 6.88
N ARG A 274 1.43 -31.06 6.74
CA ARG A 274 2.61 -30.28 7.15
C ARG A 274 2.81 -30.24 8.66
N VAL A 275 1.74 -30.33 9.45
CA VAL A 275 1.87 -30.45 10.91
C VAL A 275 2.34 -31.84 11.32
N SER A 276 2.00 -32.89 10.57
CA SER A 276 2.45 -34.26 10.87
C SER A 276 3.92 -34.53 10.51
N THR A 277 4.55 -33.71 9.65
CA THR A 277 5.96 -33.88 9.26
C THR A 277 6.97 -33.40 10.30
N ALA A 278 6.54 -32.98 11.50
CA ALA A 278 7.42 -32.58 12.60
C ALA A 278 7.77 -33.70 13.59
N THR A 279 7.39 -34.94 13.27
CA THR A 279 7.85 -36.17 13.94
C THR A 279 8.91 -36.86 13.10
#